data_AF-A0A349VLL5-F1
#
_entry.id   AF-A0A349VLL5-F1
#
_cell.length_a   1.000
_cell.length_b   1.000
_cell.length_c   1.000
_cell.angle_alpha   90.00
_cell.angle_beta   90.00
_cell.angle_gamma   90.00
#
_symmetry.space_group_name_H-M   'P 1'
#
loop_
_entity.id
_entity.type
_entity.pdbx_description
1 polymer ?
#
loop_
_entity_poly.entity_id
_entity_poly.type
_entity_poly.pdbx_seq_one_letter_code
_entity_poly.pdbx_strand_id
1 'polypeptide(L)'
;MAGKTVLISSDAHDGNLWKSARNIQGVTVSPVAELNALSILQPRAIVMTTAAIDAFREETKRLRETSRTRSARKQGGRKSAKASARSRTASQGQQEGEA
;
A
#
# COMPACT_ATOMS: atom_id res chain seq x y z
N MET A 1 -21.92 22.17 -12.82
CA MET A 1 -22.33 20.77 -13.12
C MET A 1 -22.07 19.90 -11.89
N ALA A 2 -22.98 19.88 -10.93
CA ALA A 2 -22.79 19.10 -9.70
C ALA A 2 -23.17 17.64 -9.93
N GLY A 3 -22.20 16.73 -9.82
CA GLY A 3 -22.50 15.39 -9.32
C GLY A 3 -22.22 14.17 -10.20
N LYS A 4 -21.44 14.25 -11.29
CA LYS A 4 -21.04 13.07 -12.07
C LYS A 4 -19.54 13.12 -12.45
N THR A 5 -18.66 12.98 -11.45
CA THR A 5 -17.22 12.82 -11.68
C THR A 5 -16.88 11.33 -11.82
N VAL A 6 -16.05 11.00 -12.81
CA VAL A 6 -15.69 9.62 -13.14
C VAL A 6 -14.19 9.50 -13.32
N LEU A 7 -13.59 8.50 -12.67
CA LEU A 7 -12.23 8.08 -12.94
C LEU A 7 -12.24 6.87 -13.86
N ILE A 8 -11.44 6.90 -14.93
CA ILE A 8 -11.22 5.77 -15.82
C ILE A 8 -9.79 5.29 -15.63
N SER A 9 -9.62 3.99 -15.40
CA SER A 9 -8.30 3.38 -15.17
C SER A 9 -8.05 2.18 -16.07
N SER A 10 -6.89 2.20 -16.73
CA SER A 10 -6.35 1.13 -17.57
C SER A 10 -5.12 0.51 -16.92
N ASP A 11 -4.72 -0.67 -17.39
CA ASP A 11 -3.51 -1.37 -16.96
C ASP A 11 -2.23 -0.59 -17.27
N ALA A 12 -2.17 -0.01 -18.47
CA ALA A 12 -1.09 0.84 -18.95
C ALA A 12 -1.63 2.15 -19.54
N HIS A 13 -0.72 3.08 -19.84
CA HIS A 13 -1.09 4.35 -20.48
C HIS A 13 -1.59 4.09 -21.92
N ASP A 14 -2.90 4.30 -22.14
CA ASP A 14 -3.52 4.21 -23.47
C ASP A 14 -3.78 5.61 -24.03
N GLY A 15 -3.06 5.93 -25.12
CA GLY A 15 -3.16 7.22 -25.79
C GLY A 15 -4.51 7.48 -26.44
N ASN A 16 -5.24 6.46 -26.88
CA ASN A 16 -6.58 6.64 -27.45
C ASN A 16 -7.58 6.98 -26.35
N LEU A 17 -7.54 6.23 -25.25
CA LEU A 17 -8.38 6.48 -24.08
C LEU A 17 -8.18 7.91 -23.55
N TRP A 18 -6.93 8.35 -23.41
CA TRP A 18 -6.63 9.71 -22.94
C TRP A 18 -7.14 10.78 -23.90
N LYS A 19 -6.89 10.63 -25.22
CA LYS A 19 -7.34 11.59 -26.23
C LYS A 19 -8.86 11.72 -26.27
N SER A 20 -9.58 10.61 -26.09
CA SER A 20 -11.06 10.60 -26.07
C SER A 20 -11.64 11.19 -24.80
N ALA A 21 -11.01 10.98 -23.65
CA ALA A 21 -11.55 11.38 -22.36
C ALA A 21 -11.18 12.80 -21.91
N ARG A 22 -10.01 13.32 -22.32
CA ARG A 22 -9.43 14.58 -21.76
C ARG A 22 -10.28 15.83 -21.94
N ASN A 23 -11.21 15.85 -22.89
CA ASN A 23 -12.08 17.00 -23.17
C ASN A 23 -13.44 16.93 -22.46
N ILE A 24 -13.70 15.85 -21.70
CA ILE A 24 -14.98 15.65 -21.01
C ILE A 24 -14.85 16.19 -19.58
N GLN A 25 -15.62 17.22 -19.26
CA GLN A 25 -15.61 17.81 -17.92
C GLN A 25 -16.03 16.76 -16.86
N GLY A 26 -15.20 16.63 -15.82
CA GLY A 26 -15.44 15.69 -14.71
C GLY A 26 -14.96 14.26 -14.96
N VAL A 27 -14.35 13.98 -16.12
CA VAL A 27 -13.68 12.70 -16.38
C VAL A 27 -12.19 12.85 -16.14
N THR A 28 -11.60 11.90 -15.44
CA THR A 28 -10.15 11.81 -15.21
C THR A 28 -9.68 10.43 -15.65
N VAL A 29 -8.49 10.37 -16.26
CA VAL A 29 -7.86 9.11 -16.67
C VAL A 29 -6.55 8.95 -15.92
N SER A 30 -6.35 7.81 -15.27
CA SER A 30 -5.09 7.48 -14.61
C SER A 30 -4.82 5.97 -14.68
N PRO A 31 -3.63 5.53 -15.10
CA PRO A 31 -3.25 4.12 -15.07
C PRO A 31 -3.30 3.55 -13.64
N VAL A 32 -3.50 2.24 -13.51
CA VAL A 32 -3.60 1.55 -12.21
C VAL A 32 -2.37 1.79 -11.35
N ALA A 33 -1.18 1.83 -11.96
CA ALA A 33 0.09 2.06 -11.28
C ALA A 33 0.21 3.44 -10.62
N GLU A 34 -0.59 4.41 -11.06
CA GLU A 34 -0.57 5.80 -10.56
C GLU A 34 -1.72 6.10 -9.58
N LEU A 35 -2.57 5.10 -9.29
CA LEU A 35 -3.72 5.28 -8.41
C LEU A 35 -3.29 5.56 -6.98
N ASN A 36 -3.91 6.58 -6.39
CA ASN A 36 -3.75 6.96 -5.00
C ASN A 36 -5.11 7.09 -4.31
N ALA A 37 -5.11 7.25 -2.99
CA ALA A 37 -6.35 7.34 -2.22
C ALA A 37 -7.19 8.56 -2.62
N LEU A 38 -6.57 9.70 -2.91
CA LEU A 38 -7.27 10.92 -3.31
C LEU A 38 -7.97 10.73 -4.66
N SER A 39 -7.26 10.18 -5.65
CA SER A 39 -7.81 9.94 -6.98
C SER A 39 -8.98 8.96 -6.98
N ILE A 40 -9.04 8.05 -5.99
CA ILE A 40 -10.13 7.09 -5.81
C ILE A 40 -11.32 7.71 -5.05
N LEU A 41 -11.06 8.58 -4.07
CA LEU A 41 -12.10 9.14 -3.19
C LEU A 41 -12.80 10.39 -3.75
N GLN A 42 -12.14 11.12 -4.66
CA GLN A 42 -12.71 12.29 -5.33
C GLN A 42 -13.86 12.00 -6.33
N PRO A 43 -13.74 11.00 -7.24
CA PRO A 43 -14.77 10.71 -8.21
C PRO A 43 -15.96 9.97 -7.58
N ARG A 44 -17.15 10.13 -8.16
CA ARG A 44 -18.35 9.40 -7.71
C ARG A 44 -18.45 7.99 -8.26
N ALA A 45 -17.82 7.75 -9.40
CA ALA A 45 -17.78 6.44 -10.03
C ALA A 45 -16.38 6.16 -10.60
N ILE A 46 -16.01 4.88 -10.65
CA ILE A 46 -14.74 4.42 -11.19
C ILE A 46 -15.04 3.35 -12.24
N VAL A 47 -14.42 3.49 -13.41
CA VAL A 47 -14.47 2.52 -14.50
C VAL A 47 -13.06 1.98 -14.69
N MET A 48 -12.90 0.66 -14.55
CA MET A 48 -11.63 -0.02 -14.74
C MET A 48 -11.77 -1.05 -15.85
N THR A 49 -10.74 -1.20 -16.69
CA THR A 49 -10.67 -2.36 -17.61
C THR A 49 -10.49 -3.65 -16.81
N THR A 50 -10.83 -4.79 -17.40
CA THR A 50 -10.63 -6.10 -16.75
C THR A 50 -9.15 -6.33 -16.42
N ALA A 51 -8.26 -6.05 -17.37
CA ALA A 51 -6.81 -6.09 -17.16
C ALA A 51 -6.35 -5.18 -16.02
N ALA A 52 -6.94 -3.98 -15.89
CA ALA A 52 -6.65 -3.06 -14.81
C ALA A 52 -7.04 -3.63 -13.43
N ILE A 53 -8.20 -4.30 -13.33
CA ILE A 53 -8.65 -4.94 -12.09
C ILE A 53 -7.70 -6.08 -11.70
N ASP A 54 -7.28 -6.89 -12.67
CA ASP A 54 -6.36 -8.01 -12.42
C ASP A 54 -4.99 -7.50 -11.96
N ALA A 55 -4.42 -6.50 -12.64
CA ALA A 55 -3.18 -5.86 -12.25
C ALA A 55 -3.27 -5.24 -10.84
N PHE A 56 -4.38 -4.56 -10.53
CA PHE A 56 -4.60 -3.97 -9.21
C PHE A 56 -4.66 -5.03 -8.10
N ARG A 57 -5.36 -6.14 -8.35
CA ARG A 57 -5.45 -7.25 -7.39
C ARG A 57 -4.11 -7.90 -7.15
N GLU A 58 -3.32 -8.15 -8.19
CA GLU A 58 -1.98 -8.72 -8.05
C GLU A 58 -1.04 -7.79 -7.27
N GLU A 59 -1.06 -6.49 -7.54
CA GLU A 59 -0.23 -5.54 -6.79
C GLU A 59 -0.64 -5.47 -5.32
N THR A 60 -1.94 -5.44 -5.03
CA THR A 60 -2.42 -5.42 -3.63
C THR A 60 -2.04 -6.70 -2.88
N LYS A 61 -2.00 -7.87 -3.53
CA LYS A 61 -1.51 -9.13 -2.93
C LYS A 61 -0.01 -9.03 -2.62
N ARG A 62 0.81 -8.59 -3.58
CA ARG A 62 2.27 -8.41 -3.40
C ARG A 62 2.59 -7.47 -2.25
N LEU A 63 1.89 -6.34 -2.16
CA LEU A 63 2.06 -5.35 -1.08
C LEU A 63 1.62 -5.92 0.29
N ARG A 64 0.53 -6.68 0.35
CA ARG A 64 0.07 -7.36 1.57
C ARG A 64 1.07 -8.40 2.05
N GLU A 65 1.67 -9.16 1.14
CA GLU A 65 2.70 -10.16 1.48
C GLU A 65 3.99 -9.49 1.98
N THR A 66 4.44 -8.44 1.29
CA THR A 66 5.63 -7.67 1.67
C THR A 66 5.48 -6.99 3.04
N SER A 67 4.28 -6.46 3.35
CA SER A 67 4.01 -5.86 4.66
C SER A 67 3.94 -6.90 5.78
N ARG A 68 3.41 -8.11 5.52
CA ARG A 68 3.44 -9.22 6.48
C ARG A 68 4.86 -9.67 6.82
N THR A 69 5.72 -9.86 5.81
CA THR A 69 7.12 -10.29 6.05
C THR A 69 7.91 -9.23 6.81
N ARG A 70 7.72 -7.94 6.49
CA ARG A 70 8.29 -6.82 7.25
C ARG A 70 7.82 -6.78 8.70
N SER A 71 6.52 -7.00 8.94
CA SER A 71 5.96 -7.04 10.31
C SER A 71 6.52 -8.22 11.12
N ALA A 72 6.61 -9.41 10.52
CA ALA A 72 7.20 -10.60 11.15
C ALA A 72 8.69 -10.38 11.51
N ARG A 73 9.47 -9.78 10.61
CA ARG A 73 10.87 -9.43 10.87
C ARG A 73 11.02 -8.42 12.01
N LYS A 74 10.17 -7.40 12.06
CA LYS A 74 10.15 -6.40 13.14
C LYS A 74 9.79 -7.01 14.50
N GLN A 75 8.89 -7.99 14.54
CA GLN A 75 8.54 -8.70 15.77
C GLN A 75 9.66 -9.63 16.25
N GLY A 76 10.32 -10.35 15.34
CA GLY A 76 11.48 -11.20 15.66
C GLY A 76 12.62 -10.41 16.30
N GLY A 77 12.96 -9.25 15.72
CA GLY A 77 13.99 -8.35 16.26
C GLY A 77 13.63 -7.73 17.62
N ARG A 78 12.34 -7.44 17.86
CA ARG A 78 11.87 -6.97 19.18
C ARG A 78 11.92 -8.06 20.24
N LYS A 79 11.62 -9.31 19.89
CA LYS A 79 11.72 -10.45 20.81
C LYS A 79 13.18 -10.75 21.17
N SER A 80 14.10 -10.74 20.20
CA SER A 80 15.53 -10.96 20.46
C SER A 80 16.15 -9.84 21.30
N ALA A 81 15.81 -8.57 21.03
CA ALA A 81 16.27 -7.44 21.84
C ALA A 81 15.77 -7.51 23.30
N LYS A 82 14.51 -7.92 23.53
CA LYS A 82 13.95 -8.10 24.88
C LYS A 82 14.56 -9.29 25.62
N ALA A 83 14.88 -10.38 24.91
CA ALA A 83 15.58 -11.54 25.49
C ALA A 83 17.03 -11.18 25.91
N SER A 84 17.76 -10.47 25.06
CA SER A 84 19.13 -9.99 25.34
C SER A 84 19.18 -8.92 26.45
N ALA A 85 18.14 -8.09 26.60
CA ALA A 85 18.04 -7.17 27.73
C ALA A 85 17.81 -7.92 29.06
N ARG A 86 16.95 -8.96 29.06
CA ARG A 86 16.69 -9.78 30.25
C ARG A 86 17.91 -10.59 30.71
N SER A 87 18.71 -11.12 29.79
CA SER A 87 19.92 -11.86 30.16
C SER A 87 20.99 -10.94 30.77
N ARG A 88 21.10 -9.69 30.31
CA ARG A 88 22.04 -8.70 30.85
C ARG A 88 21.68 -8.23 32.26
N THR A 89 20.39 -8.06 32.56
CA THR A 89 19.94 -7.70 33.92
C THR A 89 20.15 -8.87 34.90
N ALA A 90 19.99 -10.12 34.46
CA ALA A 90 20.21 -11.30 35.30
C ALA A 90 21.70 -11.50 35.67
N SER A 91 22.63 -11.20 34.76
CA SER A 91 24.07 -11.29 35.04
C SER A 91 24.57 -10.19 35.98
N GLN A 92 23.89 -9.05 36.03
CA GLN A 92 24.29 -7.91 36.86
C GLN A 92 23.89 -8.09 38.34
N GLY A 93 22.74 -8.73 38.60
CA GLY A 93 22.29 -9.05 39.96
C GLY A 93 23.06 -10.18 40.66
N GLN A 94 23.85 -10.99 39.94
CA GLN A 94 24.71 -12.01 40.54
C GLN A 94 26.08 -11.47 40.99
N GLN A 95 26.48 -10.26 40.57
CA GLN A 95 27.78 -9.66 40.92
C GLN A 95 27.72 -8.74 42.14
N GLU A 96 26.53 -8.33 42.59
CA GLU A 96 26.36 -7.42 43.73
C GLU A 96 26.05 -8.15 45.07
N GLY A 97 25.98 -9.49 45.06
CA GLY A 97 25.68 -10.31 46.24
C GLY A 97 26.88 -10.97 46.92
N GLU A 98 28.11 -10.70 46.46
CA GLU A 98 29.34 -11.23 47.04
C GLU A 98 30.27 -10.06 47.42
N ALA A 99 29.87 -9.32 48.46
CA ALA A 99 30.71 -8.38 49.19
C ALA A 99 30.36 -8.44 50.68
#